data_AF-A0A7X0E6T8-F1
#
_entry.id   AF-A0A7X0E6T8-F1
#
_cell.length_a   1.000
_cell.length_b   1.000
_cell.length_c   1.000
_cell.angle_alpha   90.00
_cell.angle_beta   90.00
_cell.angle_gamma   90.00
#
_symmetry.space_group_name_H-M   'P 1'
#
loop_
_entity.id
_entity.type
_entity.pdbx_description
1 polymer ?
#
loop_
_entity_poly.entity_id
_entity_poly.type
_entity_poly.pdbx_seq_one_letter_code
_entity_poly.pdbx_strand_id
1 'polypeptide(L)' 'MAAAVLEQDPADHGGRRVVFLASDDDGDAAEIGALAESLGFAPIQLGSLSEGGLLVQARGNSWGQLIFKDVVKFDG' A
#
# COMPACT_ATOMS: atom_id res chain seq x y z
N MET A 1 -1.68 -10.95 -12.35
CA MET A 1 -1.75 -11.70 -11.07
C MET A 1 -1.82 -10.81 -9.82
N ALA A 2 -1.70 -9.47 -9.91
CA ALA A 2 -2.01 -8.57 -8.79
C ALA A 2 -3.50 -8.16 -8.71
N ALA A 3 -4.19 -8.03 -9.85
CA ALA A 3 -5.60 -7.59 -9.88
C ALA A 3 -6.54 -8.52 -9.09
N ALA A 4 -6.32 -9.83 -9.15
CA ALA A 4 -7.12 -10.81 -8.40
C ALA A 4 -6.93 -10.70 -6.88
N VAL A 5 -5.78 -10.20 -6.41
CA VAL A 5 -5.55 -9.91 -4.98
C VAL A 5 -6.34 -8.67 -4.59
N LEU A 6 -6.24 -7.59 -5.37
CA LEU A 6 -6.96 -6.34 -5.10
C LEU A 6 -8.49 -6.49 -5.07
N GLU A 7 -9.05 -7.43 -5.83
CA GLU A 7 -10.49 -7.71 -5.88
C GLU A 7 -11.05 -8.39 -4.61
N GLN A 8 -10.19 -9.03 -3.82
CA GLN A 8 -10.61 -9.67 -2.58
C GLN A 8 -10.99 -8.64 -1.51
N ASP A 9 -11.86 -9.04 -0.57
CA ASP A 9 -12.20 -8.20 0.57
C ASP A 9 -10.90 -7.87 1.34
N PRO A 10 -10.57 -6.58 1.56
CA PRO A 10 -9.41 -6.20 2.35
C PRO A 10 -9.39 -6.80 3.76
N ALA A 11 -10.54 -7.27 4.28
CA ALA A 11 -10.70 -7.90 5.58
C ALA A 11 -10.63 -9.46 5.59
N ASP A 12 -10.45 -10.12 4.44
CA ASP A 12 -10.64 -11.59 4.26
C ASP A 12 -9.72 -12.49 5.12
N HIS A 13 -8.73 -11.91 5.82
CA HIS A 13 -7.76 -12.66 6.63
C HIS A 13 -7.82 -12.37 8.13
N GLY A 14 -8.91 -11.79 8.63
CA GLY A 14 -9.04 -11.44 10.06
C GLY A 14 -8.21 -10.21 10.47
N GLY A 15 -7.81 -9.42 9.48
CA GLY A 15 -7.11 -8.14 9.59
C GLY A 15 -7.28 -7.36 8.29
N ARG A 16 -6.77 -6.14 8.20
CA ARG A 16 -6.89 -5.29 7.02
C ARG A 16 -5.67 -5.38 6.12
N ARG A 17 -5.88 -5.59 4.82
CA ARG A 17 -4.81 -5.58 3.81
C ARG A 17 -4.14 -4.20 3.76
N VAL A 18 -2.82 -4.20 3.61
CA VAL A 18 -2.01 -2.99 3.53
C VAL A 18 -1.96 -2.44 2.11
N VAL A 19 -2.05 -1.11 2.00
CA VAL A 19 -1.69 -0.36 0.80
C VAL A 19 -0.53 0.55 1.13
N PHE A 20 0.55 0.47 0.35
CA PHE A 20 1.71 1.34 0.51
C PHE A 20 1.52 2.63 -0.28
N LEU A 21 1.79 3.77 0.36
CA LEU A 21 1.69 5.10 -0.23
C LEU A 21 3.05 5.79 -0.18
N ALA A 22 3.43 6.48 -1.25
CA ALA A 22 4.60 7.36 -1.26
C ALA A 22 4.19 8.69 -1.91
N SER A 23 4.58 9.80 -1.29
CA SER A 23 4.22 11.15 -1.72
C SER A 23 5.28 12.14 -1.23
N ASP A 24 5.54 13.18 -2.01
CA ASP A 24 6.38 14.32 -1.58
C ASP A 24 5.56 15.38 -0.82
N ASP A 25 4.22 15.25 -0.82
CA ASP A 25 3.29 16.11 -0.09
C ASP A 25 2.54 15.29 0.98
N ASP A 26 2.72 15.67 2.25
CA ASP A 26 2.11 15.01 3.41
C ASP A 26 0.59 15.18 3.46
N GLY A 27 0.06 16.29 2.92
CA GLY A 27 -1.36 16.57 2.83
C GLY A 27 -2.05 15.62 1.85
N ASP A 28 -1.50 15.50 0.64
CA ASP A 28 -1.99 14.56 -0.37
C ASP A 28 -1.89 13.11 0.15
N ALA A 29 -0.79 12.77 0.83
CA ALA A 29 -0.59 11.46 1.43
C ALA A 29 -1.61 11.13 2.51
N ALA A 30 -2.03 12.14 3.29
CA ALA A 30 -3.04 11.99 4.33
C ALA A 30 -4.44 11.82 3.73
N GLU A 31 -4.80 12.60 2.70
CA GLU A 31 -6.10 12.47 2.02
C GLU A 31 -6.28 11.09 1.39
N ILE A 32 -5.26 10.63 0.65
CA ILE A 32 -5.29 9.30 0.03
C ILE A 32 -5.23 8.19 1.09
N GLY A 33 -4.52 8.41 2.20
CA GLY A 33 -4.53 7.50 3.35
C GLY A 33 -5.93 7.32 3.93
N ALA A 34 -6.63 8.43 4.19
CA ALA A 34 -8.01 8.40 4.70
C ALA A 34 -8.98 7.71 3.71
N LEU A 35 -8.81 7.94 2.40
CA LEU A 35 -9.57 7.21 1.39
C LEU A 35 -9.31 5.70 1.48
N ALA A 36 -8.06 5.27 1.57
CA ALA A 36 -7.71 3.86 1.69
C ALA A 36 -8.32 3.21 2.94
N GLU A 37 -8.32 3.91 4.08
CA GLU A 37 -8.99 3.44 5.30
C GLU A 37 -10.50 3.28 5.10
N SER A 38 -11.16 4.23 4.44
CA SER A 38 -12.60 4.15 4.15
C SER A 38 -12.98 2.97 3.25
N LEU A 39 -12.03 2.52 2.41
CA LEU A 39 -12.16 1.36 1.55
C LEU A 39 -11.80 0.04 2.27
N GLY A 40 -11.47 0.07 3.56
CA GLY A 40 -11.17 -1.11 4.38
C GLY A 40 -9.69 -1.52 4.41
N PHE A 41 -8.79 -0.76 3.78
CA PHE A 41 -7.36 -1.03 3.83
C PHE A 41 -6.69 -0.44 5.09
N ALA A 42 -5.45 -0.84 5.31
CA ALA A 42 -4.54 -0.25 6.28
C ALA A 42 -3.39 0.48 5.55
N PRO A 43 -3.45 1.80 5.37
CA PRO A 43 -2.41 2.53 4.66
C PRO A 43 -1.09 2.53 5.44
N ILE A 44 0.04 2.41 4.72
CA ILE A 44 1.39 2.65 5.25
C ILE A 44 2.08 3.67 4.35
N GLN A 45 2.38 4.83 4.90
CA GLN A 45 3.19 5.84 4.23
C GLN A 45 4.67 5.44 4.26
N LEU A 46 5.29 5.42 3.08
CA LEU A 46 6.70 5.08 2.86
C LEU A 46 7.58 6.33 2.72
N GLY A 47 7.03 7.52 2.96
CA GLY A 47 7.70 8.80 2.78
C GLY A 47 7.69 9.28 1.33
N SER A 48 8.75 10.00 0.95
CA SER A 48 8.89 10.67 -0.35
C SER A 48 8.80 9.71 -1.55
N LEU A 49 8.45 10.22 -2.74
CA LEU A 49 8.50 9.43 -3.97
C LEU A 49 9.93 8.98 -4.31
N SER A 50 10.91 9.81 -3.95
CA SER A 50 12.33 9.53 -4.19
C SER A 50 12.85 8.33 -3.40
N GLU A 51 12.29 8.08 -2.21
CA GLU A 51 12.71 7.00 -1.31
C GLU A 51 11.67 5.87 -1.29
N GLY A 52 10.44 6.16 -0.86
CA GLY A 52 9.35 5.21 -0.72
C GLY A 52 8.90 4.63 -2.05
N GLY A 53 8.91 5.43 -3.11
CA GLY A 53 8.56 4.96 -4.46
C GLY A 53 9.49 3.84 -4.95
N LEU A 54 10.77 3.84 -4.58
CA LEU A 54 11.73 2.77 -4.96
C LEU A 54 11.36 1.41 -4.37
N LEU A 55 10.62 1.38 -3.25
CA LEU A 55 10.23 0.15 -2.59
C LEU A 55 9.06 -0.56 -3.28
N VAL A 56 8.23 0.17 -4.04
CA VAL A 56 6.97 -0.34 -4.60
C VAL A 56 6.90 -0.29 -6.13
N GLN A 57 7.90 0.27 -6.81
CA GLN A 57 7.92 0.39 -8.28
C GLN A 57 8.70 -0.73 -8.98
N ALA A 58 8.38 -0.95 -10.26
CA ALA A 58 9.19 -1.74 -11.17
C ALA A 58 9.99 -0.81 -12.10
N ARG A 59 11.31 -1.03 -12.19
CA ARG A 59 12.20 -0.30 -13.12
C ARG A 59 12.99 -1.31 -13.94
N GLY A 60 12.62 -1.47 -15.21
CA GLY A 60 13.22 -2.50 -16.08
C GLY A 60 13.02 -3.90 -15.50
N ASN A 61 14.11 -4.60 -15.21
CA ASN A 61 14.07 -5.94 -14.60
C ASN A 61 14.25 -5.92 -13.07
N SER A 62 14.28 -4.73 -12.45
CA SER A 62 14.39 -4.56 -11.01
C SER A 62 13.03 -4.24 -10.40
N TRP A 63 12.73 -4.94 -9.32
CA TRP A 63 11.46 -4.84 -8.60
C TRP A 63 11.75 -4.31 -7.19
N GLY A 64 10.98 -3.32 -6.75
CA GLY A 64 11.00 -2.85 -5.37
C GLY A 64 10.66 -3.99 -4.41
N GLN A 65 11.24 -3.95 -3.21
CA GLN A 65 11.14 -5.05 -2.23
C GLN A 65 9.70 -5.34 -1.78
N LEU A 66 8.79 -4.37 -1.91
CA LEU A 66 7.40 -4.44 -1.45
C LEU A 66 6.38 -4.70 -2.57
N ILE A 67 6.77 -4.61 -3.85
CA ILE A 67 5.82 -4.58 -4.99
C ILE A 67 4.90 -5.82 -5.12
N PHE A 68 5.29 -6.96 -4.56
CA PHE A 68 4.50 -8.19 -4.57
C PHE A 68 4.14 -8.71 -3.18
N LYS A 69 4.32 -7.91 -2.14
CA LYS A 69 4.04 -8.33 -0.77
C LYS A 69 2.58 -8.08 -0.45
N ASP A 70 1.80 -9.15 -0.27
CA ASP A 70 0.49 -9.08 0.35
C ASP A 70 0.67 -9.07 1.88
N VAL A 71 0.47 -7.91 2.50
CA VAL A 71 0.69 -7.69 3.92
C VAL A 71 -0.66 -7.41 4.58
N VAL A 72 -0.89 -8.04 5.73
CA VAL A 72 -2.13 -7.86 6.53
C VAL A 72 -1.77 -7.25 7.88
N LYS A 73 -2.50 -6.20 8.26
CA LYS A 73 -2.46 -5.60 9.59
C LYS A 73 -3.57 -6.21 10.44
N PHE A 74 -3.21 -6.88 11.52
CA PHE A 74 -4.16 -7.34 12.53
C PHE A 74 -4.43 -6.21 13.52
N ASP A 75 -5.70 -5.92 13.78
CA ASP A 75 -6.10 -5.05 14.88
C ASP A 75 -6.14 -5.94 16.14
N GLY A 76 -5.32 -5.60 17.14
CA GLY A 76 -5.17 -6.35 18.39
C GLY A 76 -6.22 -6.04 19.45
#